data_AF-A8ZWJ4-F1
#
_entry.id   AF-A8ZWJ4-F1
#
_cell.length_a   1.000
_cell.length_b   1.000
_cell.length_c   1.000
_cell.angle_alpha   90.00
_cell.angle_beta   90.00
_cell.angle_gamma   90.00
#
_symmetry.space_group_name_H-M   'P 1'
#
loop_
_entity.id
_entity.type
_entity.pdbx_description
1 polymer ?
#
loop_
_entity_poly.entity_id
_entity_poly.type
_entity_poly.pdbx_seq_one_letter_code
_entity_poly.pdbx_strand_id
1 'polypeptide(L)'
;MIGFKLNELMTGTHRLSDDPEGGERPLTFALTWGNSSLLQWANPFSDRFLWNEARGWITVDGLVEKADCKGSLHLLYFSGRKIRYDLVFNDEQGRAYRYVGEKRNIWPWNLHRTHVTCYGTVTELETGKVISESIVYFPWRQGLTFLFSFRFTMGNLFQYT
;
A
#
# COMPACT_ATOMS: atom_id res chain seq x y z
N MET A 1 -6.07 19.92 13.14
CA MET A 1 -6.51 18.58 13.62
C MET A 1 -5.30 17.67 13.77
N ILE A 2 -5.26 16.79 14.77
CA ILE A 2 -4.14 15.86 14.98
C ILE A 2 -4.35 14.64 14.08
N GLY A 3 -3.37 14.37 13.23
CA GLY A 3 -3.27 13.20 12.36
C GLY A 3 -1.95 12.47 12.57
N PHE A 4 -1.66 11.53 11.69
CA PHE A 4 -0.41 10.76 11.74
C PHE A 4 0.08 10.40 10.34
N LYS A 5 1.38 10.09 10.22
CA LYS A 5 2.01 9.52 9.03
C LYS A 5 3.04 8.46 9.40
N LEU A 6 3.15 7.43 8.57
CA LEU A 6 4.17 6.38 8.65
C LEU A 6 4.77 6.14 7.27
N ASN A 7 6.02 5.69 7.25
CA ASN A 7 6.70 5.23 6.05
C ASN A 7 6.82 3.70 6.07
N GLU A 8 6.33 3.04 5.03
CA GLU A 8 6.40 1.59 4.84
C GLU A 8 7.15 1.28 3.54
N LEU A 9 8.01 0.28 3.56
CA LEU A 9 8.66 -0.27 2.37
C LEU A 9 8.40 -1.77 2.33
N MET A 10 7.89 -2.24 1.20
CA MET A 10 7.57 -3.64 0.94
C MET A 10 8.42 -4.12 -0.23
N THR A 11 9.01 -5.30 -0.09
CA THR A 11 9.91 -5.90 -1.07
C THR A 11 9.54 -7.36 -1.26
N GLY A 12 9.53 -7.85 -2.50
CA GLY A 12 9.34 -9.26 -2.80
C GLY A 12 9.43 -9.50 -4.29
N THR A 13 8.59 -10.42 -4.78
CA THR A 13 8.63 -10.85 -6.18
C THR A 13 7.26 -10.78 -6.84
N HIS A 14 7.25 -10.71 -8.16
CA HIS A 14 6.07 -10.81 -9.02
C HIS A 14 6.33 -11.69 -10.22
N ARG A 15 5.27 -12.14 -10.86
CA ARG A 15 5.29 -12.91 -12.11
C ARG A 15 4.37 -12.21 -13.12
N LEU A 16 4.91 -11.96 -14.30
CA LEU A 16 4.15 -11.42 -15.42
C LEU A 16 3.22 -12.51 -15.97
N SER A 17 2.00 -12.11 -16.34
CA SER A 17 0.96 -13.05 -16.79
C SER A 17 1.24 -13.60 -18.19
N ASP A 18 2.08 -12.92 -18.97
CA ASP A 18 2.50 -13.26 -20.32
C ASP A 18 3.90 -13.85 -20.41
N ASP A 19 4.52 -14.19 -19.26
CA ASP A 19 5.84 -14.83 -19.20
C ASP A 19 5.68 -16.37 -19.08
N PRO A 20 5.84 -17.12 -20.19
CA PRO A 20 5.66 -18.57 -20.20
C PRO A 20 6.75 -19.33 -19.44
N GLU A 21 7.89 -18.70 -19.14
CA GLU A 21 8.98 -19.30 -18.36
C GLU A 21 8.78 -19.11 -16.84
N GLY A 22 7.81 -18.28 -16.42
CA GLY A 22 7.37 -18.17 -15.03
C GLY A 22 8.41 -17.58 -14.07
N GLY A 23 9.38 -16.83 -14.59
CA GLY A 23 10.46 -16.26 -13.79
C GLY A 23 9.95 -15.27 -12.73
N GLU A 24 10.37 -15.46 -11.48
CA GLU A 24 10.12 -14.48 -10.43
C GLU A 24 11.00 -13.24 -10.63
N ARG A 25 10.35 -12.07 -10.68
CA ARG A 25 11.00 -10.78 -10.88
C ARG A 25 10.81 -9.88 -9.65
N PRO A 26 11.73 -8.96 -9.34
CA PRO A 26 11.58 -8.10 -8.17
C PRO A 26 10.36 -7.16 -8.25
N LEU A 27 9.64 -7.01 -7.14
CA LEU A 27 8.66 -5.94 -6.94
C LEU A 27 8.93 -5.24 -5.61
N THR A 28 8.96 -3.92 -5.63
CA THR A 28 9.20 -3.10 -4.44
C THR A 28 8.32 -1.86 -4.46
N PHE A 29 7.76 -1.48 -3.32
CA PHE A 29 7.15 -0.16 -3.15
C PHE A 29 7.52 0.46 -1.81
N ALA A 30 7.69 1.78 -1.80
CA ALA A 30 7.81 2.57 -0.59
C ALA A 30 6.68 3.59 -0.54
N LEU A 31 5.96 3.63 0.58
CA LEU A 31 4.80 4.48 0.79
C LEU A 31 4.96 5.29 2.06
N THR A 32 4.62 6.56 2.00
CA THR A 32 4.17 7.34 3.15
C THR A 32 2.65 7.26 3.20
N TRP A 33 2.09 6.79 4.32
CA TRP A 33 0.64 6.70 4.50
C TRP A 33 0.19 7.22 5.86
N GLY A 34 -1.07 7.64 5.94
CA GLY A 34 -1.66 8.12 7.17
C GLY A 34 -2.99 8.82 6.98
N ASN A 35 -3.45 9.52 8.01
CA ASN A 35 -4.70 10.26 8.00
C ASN A 35 -4.52 11.61 8.72
N SER A 36 -5.18 12.66 8.23
CA SER A 36 -5.11 14.01 8.80
C SER A 36 -5.95 14.18 10.08
N SER A 37 -6.83 13.23 10.41
CA SER A 37 -7.67 13.25 11.60
C SER A 37 -7.75 11.88 12.26
N LEU A 38 -7.09 11.73 13.41
CA LEU A 38 -7.18 10.53 14.25
C LEU A 38 -8.60 10.24 14.72
N LEU A 39 -9.36 11.29 15.04
CA LEU A 39 -10.76 11.16 15.49
C LEU A 39 -11.64 10.55 14.40
N GLN A 40 -11.52 11.01 13.15
CA GLN A 40 -12.27 10.43 12.03
C GLN A 40 -11.78 9.01 11.72
N TRP A 41 -10.46 8.80 11.75
CA TRP A 41 -9.85 7.51 11.49
C TRP A 41 -10.27 6.42 12.50
N ALA A 42 -10.44 6.76 13.77
CA ALA A 42 -10.83 5.83 14.82
C ALA A 42 -12.35 5.67 14.98
N ASN A 43 -13.16 6.54 14.36
CA ASN A 43 -14.62 6.51 14.49
C ASN A 43 -15.23 5.46 13.54
N PRO A 44 -15.85 4.37 14.04
CA PRO A 44 -16.45 3.31 13.21
C PRO A 44 -17.61 3.79 12.32
N PHE A 45 -18.22 4.93 12.65
CA PHE A 45 -19.30 5.54 11.87
C PHE A 45 -18.80 6.56 10.83
N SER A 46 -17.49 6.73 10.70
CA SER A 46 -16.90 7.61 9.68
C SER A 46 -16.60 6.84 8.40
N ASP A 47 -16.82 7.48 7.25
CA ASP A 47 -16.35 6.96 5.95
C ASP A 47 -14.82 6.81 5.86
N ARG A 48 -14.08 7.42 6.80
CA ARG A 48 -12.62 7.32 6.91
C ARG A 48 -12.15 6.35 7.99
N PHE A 49 -13.05 5.52 8.53
CA PHE A 49 -12.71 4.55 9.55
C PHE A 49 -11.61 3.60 9.06
N LEU A 50 -10.47 3.64 9.75
CA LEU A 50 -9.26 2.87 9.46
C LEU A 50 -8.72 3.02 8.03
N TRP A 51 -9.11 4.09 7.34
CA TRP A 51 -8.68 4.41 5.99
C TRP A 51 -7.53 5.41 6.01
N ASN A 52 -6.53 5.17 5.18
CA ASN A 52 -5.33 5.98 5.11
C ASN A 52 -5.07 6.38 3.66
N GLU A 53 -4.70 7.63 3.45
CA GLU A 53 -4.13 8.06 2.17
C GLU A 53 -2.70 7.52 2.08
N ALA A 54 -2.31 7.01 0.92
CA ALA A 54 -0.97 6.47 0.68
C ALA A 54 -0.35 7.11 -0.56
N ARG A 55 0.93 7.49 -0.47
CA ARG A 55 1.71 8.09 -1.57
C ARG A 55 3.16 7.64 -1.48
N GLY A 56 3.81 7.45 -2.63
CA GLY A 56 5.23 7.13 -2.67
C GLY A 56 5.60 6.63 -4.05
N TRP A 57 6.40 5.57 -4.13
CA TRP A 57 6.87 5.03 -5.41
C TRP A 57 6.80 3.50 -5.44
N ILE A 58 6.74 2.95 -6.66
CA ILE A 58 6.71 1.52 -6.94
C ILE A 58 7.68 1.17 -8.09
N THR A 59 8.37 0.06 -7.93
CA THR A 59 9.14 -0.61 -8.98
C THR A 59 8.53 -1.98 -9.22
N VAL A 60 8.16 -2.25 -10.47
CA VAL A 60 7.68 -3.53 -10.96
C VAL A 60 8.62 -3.92 -12.09
N ASP A 61 9.55 -4.83 -11.82
CA ASP A 61 10.58 -5.17 -12.80
C ASP A 61 9.97 -5.69 -14.12
N GLY A 62 10.47 -5.17 -15.24
CA GLY A 62 9.90 -5.39 -16.58
C GLY A 62 8.70 -4.50 -16.94
N LEU A 63 8.22 -3.64 -16.03
CA LEU A 63 7.08 -2.73 -16.27
C LEU A 63 7.41 -1.27 -15.97
N VAL A 64 7.84 -0.96 -14.72
CA VAL A 64 8.18 0.40 -14.28
C VAL A 64 9.31 0.41 -13.27
N GLU A 65 10.16 1.44 -13.32
CA GLU A 65 11.20 1.69 -12.32
C GLU A 65 10.89 2.97 -11.53
N LYS A 66 10.69 2.84 -10.20
CA LYS A 66 10.41 3.96 -9.28
C LYS A 66 9.32 4.93 -9.76
N ALA A 67 8.25 4.41 -10.34
CA ALA A 67 7.10 5.22 -10.72
C ALA A 67 6.39 5.78 -9.48
N ASP A 68 5.99 7.05 -9.53
CA ASP A 68 5.16 7.64 -8.49
C ASP A 68 3.82 6.90 -8.40
N CYS A 69 3.42 6.56 -7.19
CA CYS A 69 2.16 5.90 -6.91
C CYS A 69 1.37 6.62 -5.81
N LYS A 70 0.04 6.58 -5.94
CA LYS A 70 -0.89 7.19 -4.99
C LYS A 70 -2.13 6.34 -4.84
N GLY A 71 -2.75 6.40 -3.67
CA GLY A 71 -4.02 5.74 -3.44
C GLY A 71 -4.30 5.61 -1.96
N SER A 72 -4.61 4.39 -1.52
CA SER A 72 -5.03 4.16 -0.14
C SER A 72 -4.50 2.88 0.47
N LEU A 73 -4.48 2.89 1.81
CA LEU A 73 -4.28 1.73 2.65
C LEU A 73 -5.47 1.65 3.62
N HIS A 74 -6.27 0.61 3.49
CA HIS A 74 -7.47 0.40 4.31
C HIS A 74 -7.29 -0.80 5.24
N LEU A 75 -7.42 -0.58 6.55
CA LEU A 75 -7.40 -1.65 7.54
C LEU A 75 -8.82 -2.22 7.71
N LEU A 76 -9.15 -3.21 6.90
CA LEU A 76 -10.44 -3.90 6.89
C LEU A 76 -10.47 -5.03 7.93
N TYR A 77 -10.11 -4.73 9.17
CA TYR A 77 -10.04 -5.74 10.24
C TYR A 77 -11.42 -6.34 10.55
N PHE A 78 -12.47 -5.51 10.52
CA PHE A 78 -13.83 -5.90 10.92
C PHE A 78 -14.69 -6.46 9.78
N SER A 79 -14.36 -6.15 8.52
CA SER A 79 -15.16 -6.53 7.34
C SER A 79 -14.50 -7.59 6.44
N GLY A 80 -13.32 -8.07 6.81
CA GLY A 80 -12.64 -9.11 6.04
C GLY A 80 -11.31 -9.60 6.62
N ARG A 81 -10.94 -9.16 7.84
CA ARG A 81 -9.68 -9.52 8.50
C ARG A 81 -8.47 -9.32 7.59
N LYS A 82 -8.43 -8.18 6.91
CA LYS A 82 -7.40 -7.87 5.91
C LYS A 82 -6.94 -6.43 5.94
N ILE A 83 -5.77 -6.19 5.38
CA ILE A 83 -5.31 -4.85 5.01
C ILE A 83 -5.27 -4.81 3.50
N ARG A 84 -5.88 -3.79 2.89
CA ARG A 84 -5.90 -3.60 1.44
C ARG A 84 -5.12 -2.35 1.07
N TYR A 85 -4.12 -2.53 0.21
CA TYR A 85 -3.46 -1.48 -0.54
C TYR A 85 -4.17 -1.35 -1.89
N ASP A 86 -4.40 -0.12 -2.30
CA ASP A 86 -5.03 0.20 -3.57
C ASP A 86 -4.32 1.43 -4.13
N LEU A 87 -3.39 1.19 -5.04
CA LEU A 87 -2.45 2.18 -5.54
C LEU A 87 -2.59 2.31 -7.05
N VAL A 88 -2.51 3.53 -7.55
CA VAL A 88 -2.47 3.85 -8.97
C VAL A 88 -1.12 4.47 -9.29
N PHE A 89 -0.52 4.04 -10.39
CA PHE A 89 0.74 4.54 -10.93
C PHE A 89 0.69 4.50 -12.45
N ASN A 90 1.59 5.24 -13.09
CA ASN A 90 1.71 5.24 -14.55
C ASN A 90 3.11 4.79 -14.96
N ASP A 91 3.24 4.25 -16.16
CA ASP A 91 4.55 4.07 -16.79
C ASP A 91 5.04 5.35 -17.48
N GLU A 92 6.24 5.30 -18.07
CA GLU A 92 6.86 6.41 -18.80
C GLU A 92 6.05 6.85 -20.03
N GLN A 93 5.20 5.97 -20.56
CA GLN A 93 4.33 6.22 -21.71
C GLN A 93 2.96 6.80 -21.28
N GLY A 94 2.73 6.95 -19.98
CA GLY A 94 1.47 7.45 -19.42
C GLY A 94 0.37 6.40 -19.30
N ARG A 95 0.66 5.12 -19.55
CA ARG A 95 -0.32 4.03 -19.35
C ARG A 95 -0.55 3.85 -17.86
N ALA A 96 -1.83 3.77 -17.49
CA ALA A 96 -2.24 3.74 -16.10
C ALA A 96 -2.44 2.30 -15.60
N TYR A 97 -1.86 2.02 -14.43
CA TYR A 97 -1.93 0.72 -13.78
C TYR A 97 -2.45 0.87 -12.36
N ARG A 98 -3.08 -0.20 -11.87
CA ARG A 98 -3.53 -0.33 -10.50
C ARG A 98 -2.87 -1.52 -9.84
N TYR A 99 -2.22 -1.27 -8.70
CA TYR A 99 -1.75 -2.30 -7.80
C TYR A 99 -2.75 -2.48 -6.66
N VAL A 100 -3.28 -3.69 -6.50
CA VAL A 100 -4.11 -4.07 -5.35
C VAL A 100 -3.37 -5.12 -4.55
N GLY A 101 -2.95 -4.77 -3.34
CA GLY A 101 -2.27 -5.67 -2.41
C GLY A 101 -3.14 -6.01 -1.21
N GLU A 102 -3.19 -7.27 -0.80
CA GLU A 102 -3.94 -7.70 0.37
C GLU A 102 -3.07 -8.52 1.34
N LYS A 103 -2.99 -8.05 2.59
CA LYS A 103 -2.59 -8.88 3.73
C LYS A 103 -3.84 -9.55 4.26
N ARG A 104 -3.92 -10.88 4.20
CA ARG A 104 -5.14 -11.66 4.48
C ARG A 104 -5.03 -12.41 5.82
N ASN A 105 -6.18 -12.87 6.33
CA ASN A 105 -6.28 -13.71 7.54
C ASN A 105 -5.65 -13.07 8.80
N ILE A 106 -5.85 -11.77 8.99
CA ILE A 106 -5.32 -11.03 10.13
C ILE A 106 -6.16 -11.35 11.36
N TRP A 107 -5.52 -12.01 12.32
CA TRP A 107 -6.08 -12.28 13.64
C TRP A 107 -5.24 -11.58 14.71
N PRO A 108 -5.84 -11.15 15.83
CA PRO A 108 -5.11 -10.47 16.91
C PRO A 108 -3.89 -11.25 17.42
N TRP A 109 -3.93 -12.58 17.41
CA TRP A 109 -2.82 -13.43 17.84
C TRP A 109 -1.77 -13.73 16.75
N ASN A 110 -2.07 -13.46 15.47
CA ASN A 110 -1.17 -13.75 14.34
C ASN A 110 -0.61 -12.48 13.68
N LEU A 111 -0.79 -11.31 14.32
CA LEU A 111 -0.36 -10.02 13.80
C LEU A 111 1.10 -10.02 13.34
N HIS A 112 1.98 -10.69 14.08
CA HIS A 112 3.41 -10.78 13.76
C HIS A 112 3.74 -11.53 12.45
N ARG A 113 2.89 -12.45 11.96
CA ARG A 113 3.10 -13.12 10.65
C ARG A 113 2.26 -12.49 9.54
N THR A 114 1.02 -12.13 9.83
CA THR A 114 0.07 -11.65 8.81
C THR A 114 0.30 -10.19 8.43
N HIS A 115 1.03 -9.40 9.23
CA HIS A 115 1.48 -8.07 8.82
C HIS A 115 2.65 -8.07 7.84
N VAL A 116 3.27 -9.23 7.61
CA VAL A 116 4.50 -9.33 6.85
C VAL A 116 4.23 -9.62 5.39
N THR A 117 3.34 -10.56 5.06
CA THR A 117 3.11 -10.99 3.66
C THR A 117 1.89 -10.30 3.04
N CYS A 118 2.06 -9.72 1.86
CA CYS A 118 1.03 -9.06 1.07
C CYS A 118 0.96 -9.68 -0.33
N TYR A 119 -0.22 -10.14 -0.71
CA TYR A 119 -0.49 -10.71 -2.03
C TYR A 119 -1.05 -9.62 -2.94
N GLY A 120 -0.36 -9.33 -4.03
CA GLY A 120 -0.66 -8.22 -4.92
C GLY A 120 -1.03 -8.65 -6.33
N THR A 121 -1.77 -7.79 -7.00
CA THR A 121 -2.09 -7.90 -8.43
C THR A 121 -1.90 -6.54 -9.08
N VAL A 122 -1.22 -6.51 -10.22
CA VAL A 122 -1.11 -5.33 -11.10
C VAL A 122 -2.08 -5.51 -12.26
N THR A 123 -2.93 -4.52 -12.48
CA THR A 123 -3.93 -4.48 -13.57
C THR A 123 -3.71 -3.24 -14.42
N GLU A 124 -3.72 -3.39 -15.74
CA GLU A 124 -3.77 -2.25 -16.67
C GLU A 124 -5.19 -1.67 -16.65
N LEU A 125 -5.33 -0.37 -16.34
CA LEU A 125 -6.63 0.23 -16.08
C LEU A 125 -7.48 0.42 -17.34
N GLU A 126 -6.86 0.61 -18.50
CA GLU A 126 -7.58 0.81 -19.76
C GLU A 126 -8.26 -0.47 -20.23
N THR A 127 -7.53 -1.60 -20.18
CA THR A 127 -8.01 -2.88 -20.68
C THR A 127 -8.66 -3.75 -19.60
N GLY A 128 -8.38 -3.47 -18.32
CA GLY A 128 -8.74 -4.31 -17.19
C GLY A 128 -7.94 -5.62 -17.12
N LYS A 129 -6.89 -5.77 -17.94
CA LYS A 129 -6.08 -6.99 -18.00
C LYS A 129 -5.16 -7.08 -16.79
N VAL A 130 -5.13 -8.25 -16.15
CA VAL A 130 -4.11 -8.57 -15.14
C VAL A 130 -2.77 -8.73 -15.83
N ILE A 131 -1.80 -7.92 -15.41
CA ILE A 131 -0.44 -7.89 -15.95
C ILE A 131 0.47 -8.73 -15.08
N SER A 132 0.36 -8.65 -13.76
CA SER A 132 1.19 -9.45 -12.86
C SER A 132 0.52 -9.80 -11.54
N GLU A 133 0.98 -10.90 -10.95
CA GLU A 133 0.67 -11.30 -9.58
C GLU A 133 1.95 -11.24 -8.74
N SER A 134 1.85 -10.79 -7.49
CA SER A 134 3.01 -10.54 -6.65
C SER A 134 2.85 -11.03 -5.22
N ILE A 135 3.97 -11.32 -4.58
CA ILE A 135 4.06 -11.57 -3.15
C ILE A 135 5.16 -10.67 -2.60
N VAL A 136 4.77 -9.67 -1.80
CA VAL A 136 5.71 -8.75 -1.16
C VAL A 136 5.68 -8.86 0.34
N TYR A 137 6.83 -8.63 0.95
CA TYR A 137 7.06 -8.80 2.36
C TYR A 137 7.46 -7.47 3.00
N PHE A 138 7.00 -7.24 4.22
CA PHE A 138 7.54 -6.21 5.09
C PHE A 138 8.87 -6.72 5.67
N PRO A 139 10.02 -6.17 5.29
CA PRO A 139 11.29 -6.66 5.78
C PRO A 139 11.43 -6.31 7.27
N TRP A 140 11.55 -7.33 8.13
CA TRP A 140 11.68 -7.19 9.59
C TRP A 140 12.78 -6.21 10.02
N ARG A 141 13.87 -6.11 9.24
CA ARG A 141 14.98 -5.16 9.47
C ARG A 141 14.53 -3.69 9.39
N GLN A 142 13.42 -3.42 8.71
CA GLN A 142 12.83 -2.09 8.60
C GLN A 142 11.75 -1.82 9.65
N GLY A 143 11.44 -2.79 10.53
CA GLY A 143 10.47 -2.62 11.60
C GLY A 143 10.81 -1.44 12.52
N LEU A 144 12.09 -1.27 12.87
CA LEU A 144 12.52 -0.13 13.67
C LEU A 144 12.40 1.19 12.89
N THR A 145 12.84 1.25 11.63
CA THR A 145 12.70 2.45 10.78
C THR A 145 11.25 2.84 10.57
N PHE A 146 10.36 1.86 10.39
CA PHE A 146 8.92 2.06 10.31
C PHE A 146 8.36 2.64 11.60
N LEU A 147 8.70 2.08 12.77
CA LEU A 147 8.26 2.59 14.07
C LEU A 147 8.78 4.01 14.33
N PHE A 148 10.04 4.31 14.00
CA PHE A 148 10.62 5.64 14.13
C PHE A 148 10.11 6.64 13.08
N SER A 149 9.52 6.17 11.98
CA SER A 149 8.91 7.05 10.98
C SER A 149 7.55 7.61 11.43
N PHE A 150 6.95 7.03 12.48
CA PHE A 150 5.69 7.49 13.01
C PHE A 150 5.80 8.94 13.47
N ARG A 151 5.03 9.82 12.84
CA ARG A 151 4.99 11.25 13.17
C ARG A 151 3.55 11.69 13.33
N PHE A 152 3.26 12.37 14.43
CA PHE A 152 2.02 13.12 14.57
C PHE A 152 2.08 14.35 13.66
N THR A 153 1.02 14.58 12.91
CA THR A 153 0.87 15.80 12.12
C THR A 153 -0.19 16.68 12.77
N MET A 154 0.19 17.86 13.22
CA MET A 154 -0.78 18.86 13.63
C MET A 154 -1.18 19.63 12.38
N GLY A 155 -2.39 19.40 11.87
CA GLY A 155 -2.94 20.19 10.78
C GLY A 155 -3.07 21.64 11.25
N ASN A 156 -2.32 22.55 10.62
CA ASN A 156 -2.44 23.99 10.79
C ASN A 156 -3.92 24.37 10.64
N LEU A 157 -4.44 25.00 11.68
CA LEU A 157 -5.79 25.54 11.71
C LEU A 157 -5.79 26.97 11.13
N PHE A 158 -5.25 27.19 9.93
CA PHE A 158 -5.30 28.47 9.19
C PHE A 158 -5.08 28.09 7.70
N GLN A 159 -5.90 28.46 6.71
CA GLN A 159 -6.64 29.69 6.49
C GLN A 159 -8.01 29.41 5.84
N TYR A 160 -9.09 29.89 6.45
CA TYR A 160 -10.22 30.43 5.70
C TYR A 160 -10.03 31.93 5.69
N THR A 161 -9.62 32.48 4.55
CA THR A 161 -9.94 33.85 4.15
C THR A 161 -10.11 33.87 2.64
#